data_AF-A0A257W7N0-F1
#
_entry.id   AF-A0A257W7N0-F1
#
_cell.length_a   1.000
_cell.length_b   1.000
_cell.length_c   1.000
_cell.angle_alpha   90.00
_cell.angle_beta   90.00
_cell.angle_gamma   90.00
#
_symmetry.space_group_name_H-M   'P 1'
#
loop_
_entity.id
_entity.type
_entity.pdbx_description
1 polymer ?
#
loop_
_entity_poly.entity_id
_entity_poly.type
_entity_poly.pdbx_seq_one_letter_code
_entity_poly.pdbx_strand_id
1 'polypeptide(L)'
;MKRATLLLLACTALFAQLDKAEKKEGFKPVLNKSLKGWKGDSRLWKIEKGVLIGSTDGVKISKNTFLISEREYGDFVLRTEFKLRNHNSGIQFRSTEMPEYVVQGLQADIAYDN
;
A
#
# COMPACT_ATOMS: atom_id res chain seq x y z
N MET A 1 -9.44 -25.96 44.39
CA MET A 1 -10.04 -25.59 43.09
C MET A 1 -9.28 -24.39 42.52
N LYS A 2 -8.36 -24.60 41.57
CA LYS A 2 -7.60 -23.50 40.93
C LYS A 2 -8.27 -23.15 39.61
N ARG A 3 -8.77 -21.91 39.48
CA ARG A 3 -9.33 -21.37 38.23
C ARG A 3 -8.17 -21.05 37.30
N ALA A 4 -8.10 -21.73 36.15
CA ALA A 4 -7.18 -21.39 35.08
C ALA A 4 -7.84 -20.32 34.20
N THR A 5 -7.36 -19.09 34.30
CA THR A 5 -7.76 -18.01 33.38
C THR A 5 -6.93 -18.15 32.11
N LEU A 6 -7.57 -18.57 31.02
CA LEU A 6 -6.98 -18.60 29.69
C LEU A 6 -6.99 -17.16 29.14
N LEU A 7 -5.82 -16.49 29.14
CA LEU A 7 -5.66 -15.24 28.38
C LEU A 7 -5.57 -15.60 26.89
N LEU A 8 -6.67 -15.38 26.17
CA LEU A 8 -6.65 -15.37 24.71
C LEU A 8 -5.90 -14.10 24.27
N LEU A 9 -4.63 -14.25 23.88
CA LEU A 9 -3.91 -13.17 23.22
C LEU A 9 -4.46 -13.04 21.80
N ALA A 10 -5.52 -12.25 21.64
CA ALA A 10 -6.05 -11.90 20.33
C ALA A 10 -4.99 -11.08 19.59
N CYS A 11 -4.20 -11.74 18.75
CA CYS A 11 -3.28 -11.11 17.83
C CYS A 11 -4.12 -10.43 16.73
N THR A 12 -4.66 -9.26 17.04
CA THR A 12 -5.40 -8.46 16.08
C THR A 12 -4.40 -7.96 15.05
N ALA A 13 -4.49 -8.51 13.84
CA ALA A 13 -3.76 -8.00 12.69
C ALA A 13 -4.01 -6.49 12.60
N LEU A 14 -2.94 -5.70 12.70
CA LEU A 14 -2.96 -4.24 12.66
C LEU A 14 -3.31 -3.81 11.24
N PHE A 15 -4.60 -3.80 10.93
CA PHE A 15 -5.07 -3.29 9.65
C PHE A 15 -5.23 -1.78 9.78
N ALA A 16 -4.83 -1.02 8.77
CA ALA A 16 -5.06 0.43 8.72
C ALA A 16 -6.57 0.70 8.84
N GLN A 17 -7.03 0.97 10.05
CA GLN A 17 -8.40 1.37 10.34
C GLN A 17 -8.40 2.87 10.50
N LEU A 18 -9.27 3.53 9.75
CA LEU A 18 -9.46 4.96 9.91
C LEU A 18 -9.86 5.27 11.35
N ASP A 19 -9.21 6.27 11.92
CA ASP A 19 -9.62 6.80 13.22
C ASP A 19 -10.97 7.56 13.09
N LYS A 20 -11.50 8.01 14.23
CA LYS A 20 -12.79 8.69 14.27
C LYS A 20 -12.76 10.05 13.57
N ALA A 21 -11.63 10.75 13.61
CA ALA A 21 -11.46 12.05 12.96
C ALA A 21 -11.37 11.87 11.44
N GLU A 22 -10.59 10.92 10.95
CA GLU A 22 -10.46 10.61 9.52
C GLU A 22 -11.80 10.22 8.89
N LYS A 23 -12.61 9.43 9.60
CA LYS A 23 -13.98 9.11 9.17
C LYS A 23 -14.87 10.35 9.10
N LYS A 24 -14.76 11.25 10.08
CA LYS A 24 -15.52 12.51 10.11
C LYS A 24 -15.10 13.45 8.98
N GLU A 25 -13.82 13.44 8.61
CA GLU A 25 -13.26 14.16 7.45
C GLU A 25 -13.63 13.52 6.10
N GLY A 26 -14.25 12.33 6.11
CA GLY A 26 -14.72 11.65 4.90
C GLY A 26 -13.66 10.78 4.21
N PHE A 27 -12.52 10.52 4.86
CA PHE A 27 -11.53 9.57 4.33
C PHE A 27 -12.12 8.18 4.19
N LYS A 28 -11.63 7.45 3.19
CA LYS A 28 -11.97 6.05 2.95
C LYS A 28 -10.67 5.25 2.79
N PRO A 29 -10.57 4.02 3.32
CA PRO A 29 -9.39 3.21 3.11
C PRO A 29 -9.20 2.92 1.62
N VAL A 30 -7.98 3.13 1.13
CA VAL A 30 -7.57 2.74 -0.23
C VAL A 30 -7.00 1.31 -0.23
N LEU A 31 -6.34 0.90 0.86
CA LEU A 31 -5.81 -0.44 1.05
C LEU A 31 -6.80 -1.36 1.77
N ASN A 32 -6.88 -2.62 1.33
CA ASN A 32 -7.67 -3.70 1.95
C ASN A 32 -6.78 -4.87 2.37
N LYS A 33 -7.34 -5.88 3.04
CA LYS A 33 -6.59 -7.07 3.54
C LYS A 33 -5.87 -7.88 2.48
N SER A 34 -6.15 -7.63 1.21
CA SER A 34 -5.53 -8.26 0.06
C SER A 34 -5.37 -7.24 -1.06
N LEU A 35 -4.61 -7.61 -2.09
CA LEU A 35 -4.43 -6.83 -3.32
C LEU A 35 -5.65 -6.91 -4.25
N LYS A 36 -6.83 -7.30 -3.75
CA LYS A 36 -8.06 -7.25 -4.55
C LYS A 36 -8.36 -5.79 -4.93
N GLY A 37 -8.60 -5.55 -6.21
CA GLY A 37 -8.76 -4.18 -6.74
C GLY A 37 -7.44 -3.53 -7.12
N TRP A 38 -6.34 -4.30 -7.21
CA TRP A 38 -5.03 -3.84 -7.63
C TRP A 38 -4.44 -4.77 -8.70
N LYS A 39 -3.76 -4.17 -9.68
CA LYS A 39 -3.00 -4.86 -10.73
C LYS A 39 -1.52 -4.60 -10.54
N GLY A 40 -0.70 -5.63 -10.65
CA GLY A 40 0.75 -5.50 -10.52
C GLY A 40 1.44 -6.86 -10.53
N ASP A 41 2.76 -6.85 -10.58
CA ASP A 41 3.56 -8.06 -10.51
C ASP A 41 3.52 -8.66 -9.10
N SER A 42 2.91 -9.83 -8.96
CA SER A 42 2.75 -10.54 -7.67
C SER A 42 4.07 -10.97 -7.04
N ARG A 43 5.19 -10.94 -7.80
CA ARG A 43 6.53 -11.17 -7.27
C ARG A 43 7.06 -9.98 -6.47
N LEU A 44 6.56 -8.78 -6.73
CA LEU A 44 7.07 -7.53 -6.17
C LEU A 44 6.17 -6.96 -5.07
N TRP A 45 4.87 -7.26 -5.12
CA TRP A 45 3.87 -6.64 -4.27
C TRP A 45 3.16 -7.65 -3.37
N LYS A 46 3.07 -7.33 -2.09
CA LYS A 46 2.29 -8.10 -1.12
C LYS A 46 1.71 -7.21 -0.04
N ILE A 47 0.69 -7.71 0.65
CA ILE A 47 0.24 -7.16 1.93
C ILE A 47 0.70 -8.09 3.03
N GLU A 48 1.40 -7.53 4.01
CA GLU A 48 1.84 -8.26 5.19
C GLU A 48 1.49 -7.45 6.44
N LYS A 49 0.78 -8.06 7.39
CA LYS A 49 0.35 -7.41 8.65
C LYS A 49 -0.31 -6.03 8.44
N GLY A 50 -1.13 -5.91 7.40
CA GLY A 50 -1.86 -4.67 7.09
C GLY A 50 -1.07 -3.59 6.37
N VAL A 51 0.19 -3.85 6.03
CA VAL A 51 1.08 -2.93 5.32
C VAL A 51 1.24 -3.39 3.88
N LEU A 52 1.13 -2.47 2.93
CA LEU A 52 1.51 -2.69 1.54
C LEU A 52 3.04 -2.67 1.43
N ILE A 53 3.62 -3.75 0.93
CA ILE A 53 5.07 -3.89 0.74
C ILE A 53 5.35 -4.05 -0.75
N GLY A 54 6.17 -3.15 -1.29
CA GLY A 54 6.85 -3.31 -2.57
C GLY A 54 8.33 -3.64 -2.33
N SER A 55 8.85 -4.67 -3.00
CA SER A 55 10.28 -4.99 -2.96
C SER A 55 10.74 -5.66 -4.26
N THR A 56 11.98 -5.37 -4.65
CA THR A 56 12.69 -6.05 -5.74
C THR A 56 13.74 -7.04 -5.22
N ASP A 57 13.78 -7.30 -3.91
CA ASP A 57 14.73 -8.24 -3.33
C ASP A 57 14.56 -9.64 -3.94
N GLY A 58 15.66 -10.18 -4.50
CA GLY A 58 15.65 -11.48 -5.16
C GLY A 58 14.93 -11.53 -6.52
N VAL A 59 14.44 -10.38 -7.03
CA VAL A 59 13.75 -10.31 -8.33
C VAL A 59 14.45 -9.29 -9.22
N LYS A 60 15.05 -9.79 -10.31
CA LYS A 60 15.60 -8.90 -11.35
C LYS A 60 14.46 -8.34 -12.20
N ILE A 61 14.33 -7.03 -12.20
CA ILE A 61 13.41 -6.30 -13.08
C ILE A 61 14.19 -5.69 -14.25
N SER A 62 13.60 -5.68 -15.44
CA SER A 62 14.15 -5.02 -16.64
C SER A 62 13.64 -3.58 -16.79
N LYS A 63 12.59 -3.23 -16.06
CA LYS A 63 11.93 -1.92 -16.06
C LYS A 63 11.18 -1.70 -14.75
N ASN A 64 10.91 -0.44 -14.45
CA ASN A 64 10.07 -0.08 -13.32
C ASN A 64 8.63 -0.52 -13.58
N THR A 65 8.02 -1.13 -12.58
CA THR A 65 6.62 -1.56 -12.59
C THR A 65 5.94 -1.05 -11.35
N PHE A 66 4.64 -0.82 -11.42
CA PHE A 66 3.85 -0.22 -10.34
C PHE A 66 2.75 -1.18 -9.87
N LEU A 67 2.25 -0.92 -8.66
CA LEU A 67 0.97 -1.45 -8.23
C LEU A 67 -0.11 -0.42 -8.57
N ILE A 68 -1.06 -0.82 -9.41
CA ILE A 68 -2.04 0.05 -10.04
C ILE A 68 -3.42 -0.25 -9.46
N SER A 69 -4.08 0.75 -8.90
CA SER A 69 -5.47 0.61 -8.44
C SER A 69 -6.40 0.40 -9.64
N GLU A 70 -7.31 -0.57 -9.56
CA GLU A 70 -8.39 -0.75 -10.55
C GLU A 70 -9.49 0.32 -10.41
N ARG A 71 -9.50 1.04 -9.29
CA ARG A 71 -10.39 2.19 -9.08
C ARG A 71 -9.78 3.44 -9.70
N GLU A 72 -10.61 4.19 -10.41
CA GLU A 72 -10.31 5.55 -10.83
C GLU A 72 -10.75 6.56 -9.76
N TYR A 73 -10.01 7.66 -9.66
CA TYR A 73 -10.27 8.74 -8.71
C TYR A 73 -10.29 10.06 -9.46
N GLY A 74 -11.31 10.89 -9.19
CA GLY A 74 -11.36 12.28 -9.64
C GLY A 74 -10.47 13.16 -8.76
N ASP A 75 -11.05 14.19 -8.16
CA ASP A 75 -10.33 14.97 -7.16
C ASP A 75 -10.31 14.24 -5.82
N PHE A 76 -9.13 14.18 -5.20
CA PHE A 76 -8.92 13.45 -3.96
C PHE A 76 -7.84 14.10 -3.08
N VAL A 77 -7.91 13.78 -1.79
CA VAL A 77 -6.80 13.95 -0.84
C VAL A 77 -6.34 12.56 -0.45
N LEU A 78 -5.06 12.26 -0.69
CA LEU A 78 -4.44 11.01 -0.25
C LEU A 78 -3.58 11.30 0.97
N ARG A 79 -3.89 10.62 2.07
CA ARG A 79 -3.05 10.59 3.28
C ARG A 79 -2.46 9.20 3.40
N THR A 80 -1.14 9.12 3.51
CA THR A 80 -0.42 7.86 3.69
C THR A 80 0.85 8.10 4.49
N GLU A 81 1.27 7.06 5.21
CA GLU A 81 2.61 6.95 5.76
C GLU A 81 3.41 6.01 4.89
N PHE A 82 4.72 6.21 4.83
CA PHE A 82 5.63 5.33 4.11
C PHE A 82 6.89 5.09 4.93
N LYS A 83 7.53 3.95 4.68
CA LYS A 83 8.87 3.66 5.17
C LYS A 83 9.72 3.18 4.00
N LEU A 84 10.77 3.94 3.70
CA LEU A 84 11.74 3.56 2.68
C LEU A 84 12.89 2.77 3.34
N ARG A 85 13.30 1.67 2.70
CA ARG A 85 14.48 0.90 3.12
C ARG A 85 15.75 1.35 2.39
N ASN A 86 15.64 1.61 1.09
CA ASN A 86 16.74 1.98 0.21
C ASN A 86 16.22 2.59 -1.10
N HIS A 87 17.13 3.24 -1.84
CA HIS A 87 16.91 3.81 -3.18
C HIS A 87 15.75 4.79 -3.24
N ASN A 88 14.75 4.50 -4.07
CA ASN A 88 13.66 5.40 -4.40
C ASN A 88 12.34 4.62 -4.53
N SER A 89 11.26 5.34 -4.29
CA SER A 89 9.89 4.93 -4.56
C SER A 89 9.07 6.16 -4.90
N GLY A 90 7.77 6.00 -5.09
CA GLY A 90 6.87 7.11 -5.33
C GLY A 90 5.43 6.67 -5.49
N ILE A 91 4.51 7.61 -5.31
CA ILE A 91 3.10 7.42 -5.59
C ILE A 91 2.77 8.22 -6.84
N GLN A 92 2.40 7.51 -7.90
CA GLN A 92 1.91 8.13 -9.12
C GLN A 92 0.41 8.36 -9.09
N PHE A 93 -0.03 9.47 -9.68
CA PHE A 93 -1.43 9.85 -9.76
C PHE A 93 -1.72 10.57 -11.08
N ARG A 94 -2.98 10.46 -11.53
CA ARG A 94 -3.41 10.92 -12.87
C ARG A 94 -2.53 10.33 -13.98
N SER A 95 -2.13 9.08 -13.81
CA SER A 95 -1.23 8.38 -14.72
C SER A 95 -1.98 7.53 -15.72
N THR A 96 -1.38 7.34 -16.89
CA THR A 96 -1.81 6.39 -17.91
C THR A 96 -1.08 5.07 -17.71
N GLU A 97 -1.84 3.98 -17.64
CA GLU A 97 -1.27 2.63 -17.62
C GLU A 97 -0.75 2.23 -19.00
N MET A 98 0.46 1.68 -19.00
CA MET A 98 1.16 1.15 -20.15
C MET A 98 1.32 -0.37 -19.97
N PRO A 99 1.69 -1.13 -21.03
CA PRO A 99 1.91 -2.57 -20.90
C PRO A 99 2.88 -2.93 -19.76
N GLU A 100 2.66 -4.11 -19.17
CA GLU A 100 3.52 -4.67 -18.11
C GLU A 100 3.62 -3.80 -16.85
N TYR A 101 2.48 -3.23 -16.43
CA TYR A 101 2.33 -2.45 -15.19
C TYR A 101 3.22 -1.21 -15.11
N VAL A 102 3.69 -0.71 -16.24
CA VAL A 102 4.36 0.59 -16.34
C VAL A 102 3.28 1.68 -16.29
N VAL A 103 3.57 2.82 -15.69
CA VAL A 103 2.68 3.99 -15.75
C VAL A 103 3.46 5.25 -16.12
N GLN A 104 2.77 6.18 -16.79
CA GLN A 104 3.29 7.50 -17.14
C GLN A 104 2.38 8.59 -16.58
N GLY A 105 2.92 9.51 -15.79
CA GLY A 105 2.13 10.60 -15.19
C GLY A 105 2.89 11.37 -14.11
N LEU A 106 2.14 12.05 -13.26
CA LEU A 106 2.67 12.81 -12.13
C LEU A 106 3.08 11.87 -11.01
N GLN A 107 4.19 12.18 -10.34
CA GLN A 107 4.70 11.38 -9.23
C GLN A 107 5.01 12.27 -8.02
N ALA A 108 4.55 11.84 -6.85
CA ALA A 108 5.08 12.28 -5.58
C ALA A 108 6.25 11.36 -5.20
N ASP A 109 7.48 11.86 -5.32
CA ASP A 109 8.69 11.08 -5.10
C ASP A 109 8.97 10.80 -3.62
N ILE A 110 9.53 9.63 -3.37
CA ILE A 110 9.98 9.18 -2.05
C ILE A 110 11.43 8.69 -2.21
N ALA A 111 12.39 9.55 -1.87
CA ALA A 111 13.81 9.22 -1.87
C ALA A 111 14.51 9.88 -0.67
N TYR A 112 15.74 9.45 -0.36
CA TYR A 112 16.51 9.99 0.78
C TYR A 112 16.95 11.45 0.59
N ASP A 113 17.08 11.92 -0.65
CA ASP A 113 17.70 13.20 -1.00
C ASP A 113 16.74 14.14 -1.77
N ASN A 114 15.44 14.08 -1.47
CA ASN A 114 14.44 14.99 -2.04
C ASN A 114 14.46 16.38 -1.40
#